data_AF-A0A968M496-F1
#
_entry.id   AF-A0A968M496-F1
#
_cell.length_a   1.000
_cell.length_b   1.000
_cell.length_c   1.000
_cell.angle_alpha   90.00
_cell.angle_beta   90.00
_cell.angle_gamma   90.00
#
_symmetry.space_group_name_H-M   'P 1'
#
loop_
_entity.id
_entity.type
_entity.pdbx_description
1 polymer ?
#
loop_
_entity_poly.entity_id
_entity_poly.type
_entity_poly.pdbx_seq_one_letter_code
_entity_poly.pdbx_strand_id
1 'polypeptide(L)'
;MEYYYYDQLGSAYSDQPDAPDLWELPRFVEEVEQVRQALGLDRNNFYLYGHSWGGLLAIEYALKYQQNLKGLVISNMMSSAPAYSLYAQQTLMPAMDQTALTEIKSLEAAGEYENPRYMELSILGE
;
A
#
# COMPACT_ATOMS: atom_id res chain seq x y z
N MET A 1 -0.90 -20.12 17.31
CA MET A 1 -0.48 -19.07 16.36
C MET A 1 -1.47 -17.93 16.53
N GLU A 2 -0.98 -16.73 16.75
CA GLU A 2 -1.80 -15.52 16.94
C GLU A 2 -1.68 -14.63 15.71
N TYR A 3 -2.76 -13.92 15.39
CA TYR A 3 -2.82 -13.01 14.25
C TYR A 3 -3.26 -11.63 14.76
N TYR A 4 -2.48 -10.62 14.38
CA TYR A 4 -2.76 -9.23 14.71
C TYR A 4 -3.08 -8.48 13.43
N TYR A 5 -4.25 -7.85 13.40
CA TYR A 5 -4.66 -6.92 12.36
C TYR A 5 -4.86 -5.57 13.01
N TYR A 6 -4.38 -4.51 12.36
CA TYR A 6 -4.61 -3.15 12.80
C TYR A 6 -4.86 -2.27 11.58
N ASP A 7 -5.71 -1.26 11.75
CA ASP A 7 -5.94 -0.25 10.74
C ASP A 7 -4.85 0.82 10.84
N GLN A 8 -4.22 1.18 9.72
CA GLN A 8 -3.22 2.24 9.72
C GLN A 8 -3.88 3.61 9.91
N LEU A 9 -3.13 4.62 10.37
CA LEU A 9 -3.64 5.99 10.45
C LEU A 9 -4.27 6.42 9.12
N GLY A 10 -5.45 7.04 9.18
CA GLY A 10 -6.24 7.40 8.00
C GLY A 10 -7.08 6.26 7.42
N SER A 11 -7.17 5.10 8.08
CA SER A 11 -7.96 3.94 7.62
C SER A 11 -8.97 3.48 8.67
N ALA A 12 -10.20 3.20 8.20
CA ALA A 12 -11.28 2.57 8.98
C ALA A 12 -11.42 3.09 10.42
N TYR A 13 -11.07 2.28 11.42
CA TYR A 13 -11.27 2.61 12.84
C TYR A 13 -10.11 3.38 13.50
N SER A 14 -9.01 3.59 12.78
CA SER A 14 -7.93 4.46 13.23
C SER A 14 -8.28 5.93 13.00
N ASP A 15 -7.58 6.82 13.71
CA ASP A 15 -7.80 8.26 13.60
C ASP A 15 -7.71 8.74 12.14
N GLN A 16 -8.55 9.74 11.81
CA GLN A 16 -8.75 10.26 10.45
C GLN A 16 -8.37 11.76 10.39
N PRO A 17 -7.07 12.12 10.54
CA PRO A 17 -6.65 13.51 10.58
C PRO A 17 -6.69 14.16 9.19
N ASP A 18 -7.09 15.43 9.12
CA ASP A 18 -6.95 16.25 7.90
C ASP A 18 -5.57 16.94 7.87
N ALA A 19 -4.52 16.13 7.74
CA ALA A 19 -3.12 16.57 7.82
C ALA A 19 -2.23 15.81 6.81
N PRO A 20 -2.17 16.26 5.54
CA PRO A 20 -1.51 15.54 4.45
C PRO A 20 -0.03 15.19 4.68
N ASP A 21 0.66 15.97 5.50
CA ASP A 21 2.05 15.75 5.91
C ASP A 21 2.24 14.48 6.76
N LEU A 22 1.16 13.86 7.23
CA LEU A 22 1.20 12.56 7.89
C LEU A 22 1.33 11.40 6.89
N TRP A 23 1.05 11.57 5.60
CA TRP A 23 1.11 10.49 4.60
C TRP A 23 2.53 10.22 4.06
N GLU A 24 3.49 10.17 4.97
CA GLU A 24 4.90 9.91 4.67
C GLU A 24 5.26 8.45 4.98
N LEU A 25 5.90 7.77 4.02
CA LEU A 25 6.29 6.37 4.16
C LEU A 25 7.13 6.10 5.43
N PRO A 26 8.16 6.90 5.79
CA PRO A 26 8.88 6.70 7.04
C PRO A 26 8.00 6.76 8.29
N ARG A 27 6.90 7.52 8.28
CA ARG A 27 5.96 7.59 9.41
C ARG A 27 5.20 6.28 9.57
N PHE A 28 4.69 5.72 8.48
CA PHE A 28 4.03 4.40 8.51
C PHE A 28 4.99 3.29 9.00
N VAL A 29 6.29 3.37 8.67
CA VAL A 29 7.29 2.43 9.20
C VAL A 29 7.41 2.54 10.73
N GLU A 30 7.41 3.76 11.29
CA GLU A 30 7.39 3.96 12.74
C GLU A 30 6.09 3.49 13.39
N GLU A 31 4.96 3.62 12.71
CA GLU A 31 3.68 3.12 13.20
C GLU A 31 3.70 1.59 13.37
N VAL A 32 4.21 0.85 12.38
CA VAL A 32 4.39 -0.61 12.49
C VAL A 32 5.28 -0.95 13.69
N GLU A 33 6.35 -0.17 13.91
CA GLU A 33 7.26 -0.37 15.04
C GLU A 33 6.57 -0.12 16.39
N GLN A 34 5.76 0.93 16.51
CA GLN A 34 4.99 1.22 17.71
C GLN A 34 4.00 0.10 18.03
N VAL A 35 3.29 -0.41 17.02
CA VAL A 35 2.37 -1.55 17.17
C VAL A 35 3.13 -2.79 17.63
N ARG A 36 4.27 -3.12 17.00
CA ARG A 36 5.11 -4.25 17.42
C ARG A 36 5.54 -4.13 18.88
N GLN A 37 6.02 -2.95 19.29
CA GLN A 37 6.46 -2.69 20.66
C GLN A 37 5.31 -2.81 21.66
N ALA A 38 4.14 -2.24 21.36
CA ALA A 38 2.96 -2.30 22.21
C ALA A 38 2.45 -3.73 22.43
N LEU A 39 2.60 -4.59 21.42
CA LEU A 39 2.24 -6.01 21.48
C LEU A 39 3.35 -6.90 22.09
N GLY A 40 4.51 -6.34 22.42
CA GLY A 40 5.62 -7.09 23.02
C GLY A 40 6.22 -8.15 22.09
N LEU A 41 6.12 -7.97 20.77
CA LEU A 41 6.62 -8.92 19.77
C LEU A 41 8.12 -8.72 19.54
N ASP A 42 8.89 -9.79 19.37
CA ASP A 42 10.34 -9.76 19.17
C ASP A 42 10.80 -10.74 18.08
N ARG A 43 12.12 -10.83 17.85
CA ARG A 43 12.72 -11.70 16.84
C ARG A 43 12.35 -13.19 16.98
N ASN A 44 11.91 -13.64 18.15
CA ASN A 44 11.56 -15.03 18.41
C ASN A 44 10.09 -15.35 18.09
N ASN A 45 9.23 -14.34 17.97
CA ASN A 45 7.78 -14.53 17.78
C ASN A 45 7.14 -13.60 16.72
N PHE A 46 7.88 -12.68 16.10
CA PHE A 46 7.32 -11.69 15.17
C PHE A 46 7.52 -12.07 13.70
N TYR A 47 6.41 -12.35 13.00
CA TYR A 47 6.37 -12.40 11.54
C TYR A 47 5.56 -11.21 11.03
N LEU A 48 6.10 -10.50 10.02
CA LEU A 48 5.39 -9.42 9.37
C LEU A 48 4.86 -9.88 8.01
N TYR A 49 3.55 -9.74 7.81
CA TYR A 49 2.88 -10.00 6.55
C TYR A 49 2.46 -8.67 5.91
N GLY A 50 2.82 -8.47 4.65
CA GLY A 50 2.43 -7.30 3.87
C GLY A 50 1.80 -7.70 2.54
N HIS A 51 0.62 -7.16 2.25
CA HIS A 51 -0.08 -7.33 0.97
C HIS A 51 -0.27 -6.00 0.27
N SER A 52 -0.08 -5.95 -1.06
CA SER A 52 -0.22 -4.72 -1.85
C SER A 52 0.61 -3.57 -1.22
N TRP A 53 0.01 -2.40 -0.93
CA TRP A 53 0.64 -1.32 -0.16
C TRP A 53 1.36 -1.81 1.11
N GLY A 54 0.72 -2.68 1.88
CA GLY A 54 1.31 -3.27 3.08
C GLY A 54 2.57 -4.10 2.79
N GLY A 55 2.71 -4.64 1.58
CA GLY A 55 3.92 -5.33 1.13
C GLY A 55 5.10 -4.37 0.95
N LEU A 56 4.87 -3.21 0.33
CA LEU A 56 5.89 -2.17 0.20
C LEU A 56 6.30 -1.65 1.59
N LEU A 57 5.31 -1.36 2.44
CA LEU A 57 5.54 -0.93 3.82
C LEU A 57 6.34 -1.98 4.62
N ALA A 58 6.02 -3.26 4.46
CA ALA A 58 6.72 -4.34 5.15
C ALA A 58 8.19 -4.50 4.68
N ILE A 59 8.48 -4.25 3.40
CA ILE A 59 9.85 -4.19 2.87
C ILE A 59 10.63 -3.05 3.54
N GLU A 60 10.05 -1.86 3.60
CA GLU A 60 10.67 -0.67 4.22
C GLU A 60 10.90 -0.87 5.73
N TYR A 61 9.92 -1.48 6.41
CA TYR A 61 10.09 -1.90 7.79
C TYR A 61 11.26 -2.88 7.95
N ALA A 62 11.38 -3.90 7.10
CA ALA A 62 12.47 -4.85 7.17
C ALA A 62 13.84 -4.19 6.92
N LEU A 63 13.94 -3.24 5.98
CA LEU A 63 15.17 -2.50 5.73
C LEU A 63 15.66 -1.75 6.99
N LYS A 64 14.73 -1.21 7.79
CA LYS A 64 15.05 -0.46 9.02
C LYS A 64 15.17 -1.31 10.28
N TYR A 65 14.31 -2.32 10.43
CA TYR A 65 14.07 -3.04 11.68
C TYR A 65 14.15 -4.57 11.55
N GLN A 66 14.83 -5.12 10.53
CA GLN A 66 15.00 -6.57 10.34
C GLN A 66 15.49 -7.34 11.57
N GLN A 67 16.26 -6.71 12.47
CA GLN A 67 16.71 -7.34 13.71
C GLN A 67 15.56 -7.79 14.63
N ASN A 68 14.37 -7.20 14.47
CA ASN A 68 13.16 -7.54 15.22
C ASN A 68 12.34 -8.64 14.53
N LEU A 69 12.61 -8.96 13.26
CA LEU A 69 11.81 -9.90 12.47
C LEU A 69 12.32 -11.33 12.59
N LYS A 70 11.40 -12.26 12.86
CA LYS A 70 11.62 -13.70 12.65
C LYS A 70 11.45 -14.10 11.18
N GLY A 71 10.55 -13.42 10.48
CA GLY A 71 10.29 -13.64 9.07
C GLY A 71 9.42 -12.54 8.48
N LEU A 72 9.48 -12.43 7.16
CA LEU A 72 8.75 -11.48 6.34
C LEU A 72 8.00 -12.24 5.25
N VAL A 73 6.73 -11.93 5.05
CA VAL A 73 5.90 -12.48 3.98
C VAL A 73 5.38 -11.32 3.14
N ILE A 74 5.74 -11.31 1.85
CA ILE A 74 5.27 -10.34 0.87
C ILE A 74 4.29 -11.02 -0.06
N SER A 75 3.08 -10.48 -0.16
CA SER A 75 1.97 -11.07 -0.90
C SER A 75 1.46 -10.09 -1.95
N ASN A 76 1.43 -10.50 -3.22
CA ASN A 76 0.97 -9.69 -4.36
C ASN A 76 1.52 -8.26 -4.37
N MET A 77 2.81 -8.11 -4.10
CA MET A 77 3.49 -6.83 -4.15
C MET A 77 4.87 -6.97 -4.79
N MET A 78 5.41 -5.86 -5.28
CA MET A 78 6.75 -5.78 -5.82
C MET A 78 7.65 -4.80 -5.06
N SER A 79 8.95 -4.92 -5.26
CA SER A 79 9.97 -4.09 -4.60
C SER A 79 10.38 -2.84 -5.39
N SER A 80 9.75 -2.55 -6.54
CA SER A 80 10.12 -1.41 -7.39
C SER A 80 8.90 -0.77 -8.06
N ALA A 81 8.46 0.38 -7.53
CA ALA A 81 7.39 1.17 -8.16
C ALA A 81 7.72 1.58 -9.61
N PRO A 82 8.94 1.99 -9.97
CA PRO A 82 9.28 2.27 -11.37
C PRO A 82 9.12 1.05 -12.29
N ALA A 83 9.50 -0.14 -11.83
CA ALA A 83 9.32 -1.35 -12.60
C ALA A 83 7.83 -1.70 -12.76
N TYR A 84 7.01 -1.46 -11.73
CA TYR A 84 5.55 -1.63 -11.85
C TYR A 84 4.98 -0.71 -12.91
N SER A 85 5.32 0.58 -12.86
CA SER A 85 4.79 1.57 -13.78
C SER A 85 5.15 1.22 -15.22
N LEU A 86 6.36 0.73 -15.44
CA LEU A 86 6.77 0.24 -16.76
C LEU A 86 5.93 -0.96 -17.22
N TYR A 87 5.75 -1.96 -16.34
CA TYR A 87 4.90 -3.12 -16.63
C TYR A 87 3.44 -2.74 -16.90
N ALA A 88 2.88 -1.83 -16.09
CA ALA A 88 1.53 -1.32 -16.29
C ALA A 88 1.38 -0.65 -17.66
N GLN A 89 2.32 0.22 -18.03
CA GLN A 89 2.30 0.93 -19.32
C GLN A 89 2.50 0.00 -20.53
N GLN A 90 3.37 -1.00 -20.40
CA GLN A 90 3.77 -1.85 -21.53
C GLN A 90 2.94 -3.14 -21.66
N THR A 91 2.25 -3.57 -20.60
CA THR A 91 1.55 -4.86 -20.58
C THR A 91 0.09 -4.72 -20.17
N LEU A 92 -0.21 -4.06 -19.05
CA LEU A 92 -1.59 -3.98 -18.56
C LEU A 92 -2.43 -3.01 -19.39
N MET A 93 -1.98 -1.75 -19.54
CA MET A 93 -2.71 -0.71 -20.26
C MET A 93 -3.04 -1.07 -21.72
N PRO A 94 -2.14 -1.70 -22.50
CA PRO A 94 -2.48 -2.14 -23.85
C PRO A 94 -3.58 -3.23 -23.92
N ALA A 95 -3.76 -4.00 -22.84
CA ALA A 95 -4.77 -5.06 -22.76
C ALA A 95 -6.13 -4.57 -22.23
N MET A 96 -6.20 -3.35 -21.67
CA MET A 96 -7.45 -2.73 -21.19
C MET A 96 -8.35 -2.31 -22.35
N ASP A 97 -9.63 -2.05 -22.05
CA ASP A 97 -10.51 -1.33 -22.98
C ASP A 97 -9.93 0.07 -23.25
N GLN A 98 -9.54 0.31 -24.50
CA GLN A 98 -8.88 1.56 -24.89
C GLN A 98 -9.80 2.78 -24.83
N THR A 99 -11.12 2.59 -24.93
CA THR A 99 -12.09 3.68 -24.75
C THR A 99 -12.12 4.11 -23.29
N ALA A 100 -12.25 3.13 -22.38
CA ALA A 100 -12.23 3.37 -20.94
C ALA A 100 -10.89 3.98 -20.49
N LEU A 101 -9.75 3.44 -20.96
CA LEU A 101 -8.42 3.97 -20.62
C LEU A 101 -8.23 5.42 -21.07
N THR A 102 -8.77 5.79 -22.24
CA THR A 102 -8.72 7.18 -22.72
C THR A 102 -9.53 8.11 -21.85
N GLU A 103 -10.73 7.68 -21.43
CA GLU A 103 -11.60 8.43 -20.52
C GLU A 103 -10.95 8.61 -19.14
N ILE A 104 -10.42 7.53 -18.55
CA ILE A 104 -9.64 7.55 -17.30
C ILE A 104 -8.54 8.60 -17.38
N LYS A 105 -7.67 8.53 -18.40
CA LYS A 105 -6.54 9.47 -18.56
C LYS A 105 -6.99 10.92 -18.73
N SER A 106 -8.13 11.16 -19.38
CA SER A 106 -8.69 12.50 -19.52
C SER A 106 -9.16 13.06 -18.17
N LEU A 107 -9.80 12.23 -17.34
CA LEU A 107 -10.26 12.61 -16.00
C LEU A 107 -9.07 12.85 -15.07
N GLU A 108 -8.03 12.01 -15.13
CA GLU A 108 -6.78 12.20 -14.37
C GLU A 108 -6.06 13.49 -14.75
N ALA A 109 -5.97 13.80 -16.05
CA ALA A 109 -5.36 15.04 -16.53
C ALA A 109 -6.13 16.29 -16.08
N ALA A 110 -7.44 16.17 -15.84
CA ALA A 110 -8.29 17.21 -15.29
C ALA A 110 -8.26 17.28 -13.75
N GLY A 111 -7.61 16.33 -13.07
CA GLY A 111 -7.60 16.22 -11.62
C GLY A 111 -8.93 15.78 -11.01
N GLU A 112 -9.80 15.15 -11.80
CA GLU A 112 -11.16 14.76 -11.41
C GLU A 112 -11.21 13.39 -10.71
N TYR A 113 -10.39 13.20 -9.68
CA TYR A 113 -10.26 11.93 -8.96
C TYR A 113 -11.51 11.55 -8.14
N GLU A 114 -12.35 12.51 -7.80
CA GLU A 114 -13.62 12.27 -7.09
C GLU A 114 -14.81 12.11 -8.04
N ASN A 115 -14.60 12.20 -9.35
CA ASN A 115 -15.68 12.05 -10.32
C ASN A 115 -16.27 10.63 -10.24
N PRO A 116 -17.60 10.45 -10.06
CA PRO A 116 -18.20 9.12 -9.98
C PRO A 116 -17.89 8.23 -11.18
N ARG A 117 -17.73 8.83 -12.37
CA ARG A 117 -17.33 8.12 -13.59
C ARG A 117 -15.88 7.64 -13.52
N TYR A 118 -14.98 8.46 -12.98
CA TYR A 118 -13.60 8.04 -12.73
C TYR A 118 -13.57 6.84 -11.78
N MET A 119 -14.32 6.90 -10.69
CA MET A 119 -14.41 5.81 -9.71
C MET A 119 -15.00 4.52 -10.33
N GLU A 120 -16.07 4.63 -11.12
CA GLU A 120 -16.67 3.49 -11.82
C GLU A 120 -15.66 2.81 -12.75
N LEU A 121 -14.96 3.61 -13.57
CA LEU A 121 -13.98 3.10 -14.54
C LEU A 121 -12.77 2.46 -13.87
N SER A 122 -12.31 2.99 -12.74
CA SER A 122 -11.19 2.45 -11.98
C SER A 122 -11.53 1.14 -11.24
N ILE A 123 -12.81 0.87 -10.94
CA ILE A 123 -13.26 -0.38 -10.30
C ILE A 123 -13.43 -1.51 -11.32
N LEU A 124 -13.84 -1.20 -12.56
CA LEU A 124 -14.10 -2.19 -13.61
C LEU A 124 -12.84 -2.64 -14.37
N GLY A 125 -11.66 -2.15 -13.96
CA GLY A 125 -10.36 -2.49 -14.55
C GLY A 125 -9.65 -3.71 -13.93
N GLU A 126 -10.24 -4.34 -12.91
CA GLU A 126 -9.82 -5.64 -12.34
C GLU A 126 -10.61 -6.81 -12.97
#